data_AF-A0A2V5K6Z6-F1
#
_entry.id   AF-A0A2V5K6Z6-F1
#
_cell.length_a   1.000
_cell.length_b   1.000
_cell.length_c   1.000
_cell.angle_alpha   90.00
_cell.angle_beta   90.00
_cell.angle_gamma   90.00
#
_symmetry.space_group_name_H-M   'P 1'
#
loop_
_entity.id
_entity.type
_entity.pdbx_description
1 polymer ?
#
loop_
_entity_poly.entity_id
_entity_poly.type
_entity_poly.pdbx_seq_one_letter_code
_entity_poly.pdbx_strand_id
1 'polypeptide(L)' 'MLEFEPEGETPFPHKEITEAIIGSAFEVYKHLGYGFLHRVYQRSLQVELTRRGLSGDLEKRTAVRYKDVTLPL' A
#
# COMPACT_ATOMS: atom_id res chain seq x y z
N MET A 1 6.47 -10.73 35.54
CA MET A 1 6.63 -9.98 34.28
C MET A 1 7.50 -10.87 33.41
N LEU A 2 6.92 -11.52 32.40
CA LEU A 2 7.71 -12.36 31.50
C LEU A 2 8.48 -11.41 30.58
N GLU A 3 9.79 -11.38 30.75
CA GLU A 3 10.72 -10.72 29.83
C GLU A 3 10.71 -11.55 28.54
N PHE A 4 10.03 -11.03 27.52
CA PHE A 4 10.13 -11.56 26.17
C PHE A 4 11.40 -10.96 25.58
N GLU A 5 12.50 -11.68 25.67
CA GLU A 5 13.70 -11.43 24.86
C GLU A 5 13.42 -12.02 23.47
N PRO A 6 13.13 -11.21 22.43
CA PRO A 6 12.90 -11.75 21.10
C PRO A 6 14.18 -12.42 20.60
N GLU A 7 14.19 -13.75 20.54
CA GLU A 7 15.23 -14.50 19.84
C GLU A 7 15.21 -14.10 18.36
N GLY A 8 16.25 -13.36 17.95
CA GLY A 8 16.53 -13.05 16.55
C GLY A 8 15.58 -12.00 15.96
N GLU A 9 16.04 -10.75 15.91
CA GLU A 9 15.43 -9.74 15.05
C GLU A 9 15.54 -10.25 13.60
N THR A 10 14.47 -10.87 13.09
CA THR A 10 14.36 -11.17 11.67
C THR A 10 14.31 -9.80 10.98
N PRO A 11 15.33 -9.41 10.19
CA PRO A 11 15.33 -8.10 9.59
C PRO A 11 14.12 -8.00 8.69
N PHE A 12 13.18 -7.10 8.99
CA PHE A 12 12.03 -6.87 8.12
C PHE A 12 12.56 -6.38 6.78
N PRO A 13 12.51 -7.20 5.71
CA PRO A 13 12.98 -6.75 4.41
C PRO A 13 12.16 -5.52 4.02
N HIS A 14 12.83 -4.49 3.52
CA HIS A 14 12.17 -3.26 3.06
C HIS A 14 11.38 -2.51 4.16
N LYS A 15 11.83 -2.57 5.43
CA LYS A 15 11.19 -1.88 6.56
C LYS A 15 10.81 -0.43 6.26
N GLU A 16 11.77 0.38 5.81
CA GLU A 16 11.60 1.82 5.59
C GLU A 16 10.51 2.14 4.57
N ILE A 17 10.54 1.49 3.39
CA ILE A 17 9.52 1.70 2.35
C ILE A 17 8.16 1.15 2.79
N THR A 18 8.13 0.05 3.53
CA THR A 18 6.89 -0.52 4.07
C THR A 18 6.22 0.45 5.04
N GLU A 19 6.98 1.01 5.99
CA GLU A 19 6.52 2.02 6.93
C GLU A 19 6.00 3.27 6.20
N ALA A 20 6.71 3.72 5.16
CA ALA A 20 6.30 4.87 4.35
C ALA A 20 4.97 4.62 3.60
N ILE A 21 4.77 3.43 3.02
CA ILE A 21 3.53 3.06 2.33
C ILE A 21 2.37 3.01 3.31
N ILE A 22 2.56 2.33 4.45
CA ILE A 22 1.53 2.18 5.48
C ILE A 22 1.15 3.56 6.05
N GLY A 23 2.14 4.38 6.41
CA GLY A 23 1.92 5.73 6.89
C GLY A 23 1.17 6.62 5.89
N SER A 24 1.44 6.47 4.60
CA SER A 24 0.70 7.18 3.54
C SER A 24 -0.78 6.78 3.51
N ALA A 25 -1.09 5.48 3.65
CA ALA A 25 -2.47 5.00 3.69
C ALA A 25 -3.25 5.52 4.91
N PHE A 26 -2.60 5.56 6.08
CA PHE A 26 -3.21 6.14 7.28
C PHE A 26 -3.45 7.65 7.15
N GLU A 27 -2.54 8.39 6.51
CA GLU A 27 -2.73 9.83 6.29
C GLU A 27 -3.92 10.11 5.37
N VAL A 28 -4.08 9.32 4.31
CA VAL A 28 -5.25 9.35 3.43
C VAL A 28 -6.53 9.07 4.22
N TYR A 29 -6.55 8.01 5.04
CA TYR A 29 -7.72 7.67 5.83
C TYR A 29 -8.07 8.76 6.86
N LYS A 30 -7.07 9.35 7.51
CA LYS A 30 -7.25 10.44 8.48
C LYS A 30 -7.91 11.66 7.86
N HIS A 31 -7.58 11.96 6.60
CA HIS A 31 -8.12 13.11 5.87
C HIS A 31 -9.47 12.82 5.18
N LEU A 32 -9.64 11.64 4.58
CA LEU A 32 -10.85 11.31 3.80
C LEU A 32 -11.92 10.56 4.59
N GLY A 33 -11.54 9.82 5.62
CA GLY A 33 -12.43 8.87 6.28
C GLY A 33 -12.93 7.77 5.33
N TYR A 34 -14.15 7.29 5.57
CA TYR A 34 -14.82 6.25 4.79
C TYR A 34 -15.93 6.84 3.90
N GLY A 35 -16.29 6.12 2.82
CA GLY A 35 -17.47 6.44 2.00
C GLY A 35 -17.18 6.92 0.57
N PHE A 36 -15.90 7.08 0.20
CA PHE A 36 -15.52 7.41 -1.17
C PHE A 36 -15.33 6.18 -2.06
N LEU A 37 -15.33 6.40 -3.37
CA LEU A 37 -15.00 5.36 -4.35
C LEU A 37 -13.51 4.98 -4.24
N HIS A 38 -13.20 3.72 -4.55
CA HIS A 38 -11.82 3.19 -4.57
C HIS A 38 -10.83 4.09 -5.33
N ARG A 39 -11.23 4.65 -6.48
CA ARG A 39 -10.37 5.55 -7.28
C ARG A 39 -9.95 6.82 -6.55
N VAL A 40 -10.76 7.30 -5.61
CA VAL A 40 -10.40 8.47 -4.79
C VAL A 40 -9.24 8.08 -3.86
N TYR A 41 -9.35 6.95 -3.16
CA TYR A 41 -8.29 6.44 -2.30
C TYR A 41 -6.98 6.17 -3.06
N GLN A 42 -7.06 5.55 -4.25
CA GLN A 42 -5.88 5.31 -5.09
C GLN A 42 -5.14 6.60 -5.45
N ARG A 43 -5.88 7.63 -5.91
CA ARG A 43 -5.30 8.92 -6.27
C ARG A 43 -4.70 9.65 -5.07
N SER A 44 -5.39 9.64 -3.94
CA SER A 44 -4.88 10.25 -2.70
C SER A 44 -3.64 9.53 -2.19
N LEU A 45 -3.58 8.20 -2.26
CA LEU A 45 -2.39 7.43 -1.90
C LEU A 45 -1.21 7.76 -2.82
N GLN A 46 -1.45 7.90 -4.13
CA GLN A 46 -0.39 8.29 -5.07
C GLN A 46 0.19 9.68 -4.75
N VAL A 47 -0.64 10.64 -4.35
CA VAL A 47 -0.19 11.96 -3.90
C VAL A 47 0.68 11.85 -2.65
N GLU A 48 0.24 11.08 -1.66
CA GLU A 48 0.99 10.88 -0.40
C GLU A 48 2.33 10.15 -0.62
N LEU A 49 2.37 9.15 -1.49
CA LEU A 49 3.61 8.49 -1.88
C LEU A 49 4.56 9.45 -2.60
N THR A 50 4.04 10.23 -3.55
CA THR A 50 4.83 11.22 -4.32
C THR A 50 5.44 12.28 -3.41
N ARG A 51 4.70 12.78 -2.42
CA ARG A 51 5.20 13.74 -1.41
C ARG A 51 6.35 13.18 -0.57
N ARG A 52 6.39 11.86 -0.38
CA ARG A 52 7.47 11.15 0.32
C ARG A 52 8.63 10.73 -0.60
N GLY A 53 8.63 11.18 -1.85
CA GLY A 53 9.66 10.83 -2.85
C GLY A 53 9.53 9.43 -3.42
N LEU A 54 8.40 8.75 -3.18
CA LEU A 54 8.10 7.43 -3.74
C LEU A 54 7.26 7.59 -5.01
N SER A 55 7.41 6.65 -5.94
CA SER A 55 6.59 6.58 -7.15
C SER A 55 5.91 5.23 -7.26
N GLY A 56 4.77 5.19 -7.95
CA GLY A 56 4.00 3.99 -8.17
C GLY A 56 2.96 4.18 -9.26
N ASP A 57 2.79 3.15 -10.08
CA ASP A 57 1.79 3.10 -11.14
C ASP A 57 0.43 2.72 -10.54
N LEU A 58 -0.62 3.46 -10.91
CA LEU A 58 -1.99 3.09 -10.59
C LEU A 58 -2.58 2.22 -11.71
N GLU A 59 -3.43 1.27 -11.32
CA GLU A 59 -4.19 0.42 -12.26
C GLU A 59 -3.29 -0.19 -13.36
N LYS A 60 -2.09 -0.66 -13.00
CA LYS A 60 -1.16 -1.25 -13.97
C LYS A 60 -1.80 -2.45 -14.63
N ARG A 61 -1.87 -2.42 -15.96
CA ARG A 61 -2.53 -3.45 -16.75
C ARG A 61 -2.00 -4.83 -16.39
N THR A 62 -2.91 -5.71 -15.97
CA THR A 62 -2.61 -7.08 -15.57
C THR A 62 -3.53 -8.02 -16.32
N ALA A 63 -2.95 -9.09 -16.87
CA ALA A 63 -3.73 -10.13 -17.50
C ALA A 63 -4.38 -11.01 -16.43
N VAL A 64 -5.71 -11.09 -16.44
CA VAL A 64 -6.47 -11.98 -15.57
C VAL A 64 -7.05 -13.10 -16.42
N ARG A 65 -6.75 -14.36 -16.06
CA ARG A 65 -7.43 -15.52 -16.65
C ARG A 65 -8.76 -15.73 -15.95
N TYR A 66 -9.85 -15.64 -16.70
CA TYR A 66 -11.19 -16.02 -16.28
C TYR A 66 -11.65 -17.21 -17.14
N LYS A 67 -11.68 -18.40 -16.52
CA LYS A 67 -11.89 -19.67 -17.24
C LYS A 67 -10.87 -19.79 -18.38
N ASP A 68 -11.32 -20.00 -19.60
CA ASP A 68 -10.48 -20.17 -20.79
C ASP A 68 -10.17 -18.84 -21.53
N VAL A 69 -10.55 -17.69 -20.95
CA VAL A 69 -10.37 -16.37 -21.57
C VAL A 69 -9.41 -15.52 -20.74
N THR A 70 -8.43 -14.91 -21.40
CA THR A 70 -7.53 -13.91 -20.80
C THR A 70 -8.12 -12.52 -21.00
N LEU A 71 -8.45 -11.85 -19.90
CA LEU A 71 -8.97 -10.48 -19.89
C LEU A 71 -7.85 -9.49 -19.54
N PRO A 72 -7.71 -8.37 -20.28
CA PRO A 72 -6.90 -7.26 -19.83
C PRO A 72 -7.67 -6.49 -18.74
N LEU A 73 -7.12 -6.44 -17.54
CA LEU A 73 -7.59 -5.55 -16.47
C LEU A 73 -6.63 -4.37 -16.31
#